data_AF-A0A6A4VU84-F1
#
_entry.id   AF-A0A6A4VU84-F1
#
_cell.length_a   1.000
_cell.length_b   1.000
_cell.length_c   1.000
_cell.angle_alpha   90.00
_cell.angle_beta   90.00
_cell.angle_gamma   90.00
#
_symmetry.space_group_name_H-M   'P 1'
#
loop_
_entity.id
_entity.type
_entity.pdbx_description
1 polymer ?
#
loop_
_entity_poly.entity_id
_entity_poly.type
_entity_poly.pdbx_seq_one_letter_code
_entity_poly.pdbx_strand_id
1 'polypeptide(L)'
;MGRAGESTQPPPEASQVHEKPKSLCTLILQFLFGHVGLFLLVSAVAVLGALAFMELEKENEHHRYLMKQNKAKDLADAYNYISSYLWHYQVKPNMTFDKWQKEVNKKLKVLETFVSDAVTTYNYDGTVEGWNYDWTLSKSLLFTISIMTTIGYGHIFPRTFGGQVWPLSASKE
;
A
#
# COMPACT_ATOMS: atom_id res chain seq x y z
N MET A 1 74.65 -59.79 31.10
CA MET A 1 73.44 -59.31 30.40
C MET A 1 72.28 -59.28 31.39
N GLY A 2 71.82 -58.10 31.78
CA GLY A 2 70.63 -57.87 32.61
C GLY A 2 70.11 -56.47 32.30
N ARG A 3 68.88 -56.39 31.83
CA ARG A 3 68.28 -55.31 31.02
C ARG A 3 67.84 -54.14 31.93
N ALA A 4 68.23 -52.92 31.57
CA ALA A 4 67.81 -51.69 32.25
C ALA A 4 66.28 -51.55 32.21
N GLY A 5 65.68 -51.27 33.36
CA GLY A 5 64.25 -51.03 33.51
C GLY A 5 63.86 -49.71 32.87
N GLU A 6 62.94 -49.77 31.93
CA GLU A 6 62.35 -48.63 31.23
C GLU A 6 61.28 -48.01 32.13
N SER A 7 61.51 -46.79 32.60
CA SER A 7 60.53 -46.02 33.37
C SER A 7 59.45 -45.49 32.43
N THR A 8 58.30 -46.15 32.41
CA THR A 8 57.10 -45.71 31.69
C THR A 8 56.62 -44.37 32.26
N GLN A 9 56.59 -43.32 31.43
CA GLN A 9 55.96 -42.04 31.77
C GLN A 9 54.44 -42.22 31.91
N PRO A 10 53.77 -41.51 32.84
CA PRO A 10 52.32 -41.55 32.96
C PRO A 10 51.63 -40.90 31.74
N PRO A 11 50.36 -41.25 31.45
CA PRO A 11 49.65 -40.78 30.26
C PRO A 11 49.43 -39.26 30.31
N PRO A 12 49.36 -38.58 29.15
CA PRO A 12 49.07 -37.14 29.11
C PRO A 12 47.65 -36.89 29.64
N GLU A 13 47.57 -36.05 30.68
CA GLU A 13 46.34 -35.59 31.31
C GLU A 13 45.45 -34.90 30.26
N ALA A 14 44.23 -35.42 30.06
CA ALA A 14 43.28 -34.87 29.11
C ALA A 14 42.93 -33.43 29.51
N SER A 15 43.38 -32.47 28.70
CA SER A 15 43.03 -31.06 28.84
C SER A 15 41.52 -30.89 28.65
N GLN A 16 40.81 -30.76 29.77
CA GLN A 16 39.40 -30.37 29.80
C GLN A 16 39.29 -28.93 29.26
N VAL A 17 39.01 -28.80 27.97
CA VAL A 17 38.71 -27.51 27.34
C VAL A 17 37.34 -27.06 27.85
N HIS A 18 37.34 -26.28 28.94
CA HIS A 18 36.17 -25.55 29.38
C HIS A 18 35.79 -24.53 28.29
N GLU A 19 34.82 -24.87 27.44
CA GLU A 19 34.19 -23.89 26.56
C GLU A 19 33.52 -22.81 27.41
N LYS A 20 34.05 -21.59 27.33
CA LYS A 20 33.48 -20.42 28.01
C LYS A 20 32.11 -20.11 27.40
N PRO A 21 31.08 -19.80 28.22
CA PRO A 21 29.76 -19.44 27.69
C PRO A 21 29.90 -18.19 26.81
N LYS A 22 29.46 -18.30 25.56
CA LYS A 22 29.49 -17.19 24.60
C LYS A 22 28.61 -16.05 25.13
N SER A 23 29.15 -14.84 25.11
CA SER A 23 28.41 -13.63 25.50
C SER A 23 27.15 -13.48 24.64
N LEU A 24 26.04 -13.07 25.25
CA LEU A 24 24.76 -12.82 24.59
C LEU A 24 24.92 -11.82 23.44
N CYS A 25 25.83 -10.85 23.58
CA CYS A 25 26.17 -9.88 22.54
C CYS A 25 26.90 -10.54 21.35
N THR A 26 27.80 -11.50 21.62
CA THR A 26 28.48 -12.29 20.58
C THR A 26 27.50 -13.22 19.87
N LEU A 27 26.51 -13.75 20.59
CA LEU A 27 25.46 -14.59 20.02
C LEU A 27 24.51 -13.78 19.11
N ILE A 28 24.12 -12.58 19.56
CA ILE A 28 23.33 -11.62 18.77
C ILE A 28 24.13 -11.17 17.54
N LEU A 29 25.41 -10.80 17.68
CA LEU A 29 26.24 -10.43 16.53
C LEU A 29 26.42 -11.58 15.55
N GLN A 30 26.67 -12.80 16.03
CA GLN A 30 26.82 -13.97 15.17
C GLN A 30 25.53 -14.33 14.43
N PHE A 31 24.38 -14.09 15.06
CA PHE A 31 23.07 -14.23 14.42
C PHE A 31 22.84 -13.13 13.37
N LEU A 32 23.03 -11.85 13.73
CA LEU A 32 22.83 -10.69 12.84
C LEU A 32 23.80 -10.69 11.64
N PHE A 33 25.05 -11.12 11.81
CA PHE A 33 26.02 -11.26 10.73
C PHE A 33 25.88 -12.56 9.92
N GLY A 34 25.02 -13.48 10.34
CA GLY A 34 24.65 -14.63 9.53
C GLY A 34 23.72 -14.23 8.38
N HIS A 35 23.79 -14.96 7.26
CA HIS A 35 22.84 -14.76 6.14
C HIS A 35 21.38 -14.86 6.59
N VAL A 36 21.12 -15.72 7.59
CA VAL A 36 19.79 -15.92 8.18
C VAL A 36 19.35 -14.69 8.99
N GLY A 37 20.21 -14.11 9.82
CA GLY A 37 19.83 -12.93 10.62
C GLY A 37 19.66 -11.67 9.77
N LEU A 38 20.50 -11.50 8.73
CA LEU A 38 20.33 -10.42 7.78
C LEU A 38 18.98 -10.52 7.04
N PHE A 39 18.62 -11.73 6.58
CA PHE A 39 17.33 -11.96 5.90
C PHE A 39 16.13 -11.67 6.82
N LEU A 40 16.21 -12.10 8.08
CA LEU A 40 15.17 -11.82 9.09
C LEU A 40 15.07 -10.33 9.43
N LEU A 41 16.20 -9.64 9.56
CA LEU A 41 16.23 -8.20 9.80
C LEU A 41 15.56 -7.43 8.66
N VAL A 42 15.93 -7.72 7.41
CA VAL A 42 15.32 -7.10 6.23
C VAL A 42 13.82 -7.36 6.17
N SER A 43 13.40 -8.60 6.45
CA SER A 43 11.98 -8.96 6.51
C SER A 43 11.23 -8.17 7.58
N ALA A 44 11.82 -7.99 8.77
CA ALA A 44 11.22 -7.22 9.85
C ALA A 44 11.07 -5.73 9.48
N VAL A 45 12.08 -5.11 8.87
CA VAL A 45 12.01 -3.71 8.41
C VAL A 45 10.94 -3.59 7.32
N ALA A 46 10.82 -4.57 6.42
CA ALA A 46 9.80 -4.56 5.37
C ALA A 46 8.37 -4.60 5.95
N VAL A 47 8.14 -5.45 6.95
CA VAL A 47 6.85 -5.52 7.65
C VAL A 47 6.54 -4.24 8.43
N LEU A 48 7.53 -3.68 9.15
CA LEU A 48 7.35 -2.42 9.88
C LEU A 48 7.02 -1.26 8.93
N GLY A 49 7.72 -1.16 7.80
CA GLY A 49 7.40 -0.16 6.78
C GLY A 49 6.00 -0.35 6.21
N ALA A 50 5.60 -1.58 5.92
CA ALA A 50 4.25 -1.89 5.43
C ALA A 50 3.16 -1.44 6.41
N LEU A 51 3.33 -1.74 7.69
CA LEU A 51 2.40 -1.33 8.75
C LEU A 51 2.34 0.20 8.89
N ALA A 52 3.50 0.87 8.82
CA ALA A 52 3.55 2.34 8.88
C ALA A 52 2.78 2.98 7.72
N PHE A 53 2.97 2.52 6.48
CA PHE A 53 2.22 3.05 5.35
C PHE A 53 0.73 2.74 5.41
N MET A 54 0.36 1.54 5.87
CA MET A 54 -1.05 1.19 6.07
C MET A 54 -1.72 2.15 7.05
N GLU A 55 -1.09 2.43 8.18
CA GLU A 55 -1.68 3.32 9.18
C GLU A 55 -1.73 4.77 8.69
N LEU A 56 -0.67 5.26 8.07
CA LEU A 56 -0.60 6.63 7.56
C LEU A 56 -1.62 6.91 6.45
N GLU A 57 -1.91 5.94 5.58
CA GLU A 57 -2.77 6.16 4.41
C GLU A 57 -4.22 5.72 4.60
N LYS A 58 -4.53 5.00 5.69
CA LYS A 58 -5.87 4.46 5.97
C LYS A 58 -6.97 5.51 5.92
N GLU A 59 -6.75 6.66 6.57
CA GLU A 59 -7.76 7.74 6.60
C GLU A 59 -7.97 8.35 5.22
N ASN A 60 -6.88 8.61 4.50
CA ASN A 60 -6.92 9.20 3.17
C ASN A 60 -7.59 8.26 2.14
N GLU A 61 -7.28 6.97 2.22
CA GLU A 61 -7.93 5.95 1.42
C GLU A 61 -9.42 5.83 1.72
N HIS A 62 -9.80 5.86 3.01
CA HIS A 62 -11.21 5.88 3.40
C HIS A 62 -11.93 7.13 2.88
N HIS A 63 -11.29 8.29 2.91
CA HIS A 63 -11.86 9.52 2.36
C HIS A 63 -12.07 9.39 0.84
N ARG A 64 -11.10 8.84 0.09
CA ARG A 64 -11.27 8.58 -1.35
C ARG A 64 -12.44 7.62 -1.63
N TYR A 65 -12.60 6.60 -0.81
CA TYR A 65 -13.75 5.69 -0.87
C TYR A 65 -15.08 6.42 -0.69
N LEU A 66 -15.20 7.25 0.36
CA LEU A 66 -16.41 8.04 0.61
C LEU A 66 -16.70 9.03 -0.54
N MET A 67 -15.67 9.68 -1.07
CA MET A 67 -15.81 10.58 -2.22
C MET A 67 -16.32 9.83 -3.46
N LYS A 68 -15.79 8.63 -3.75
CA LYS A 68 -16.30 7.79 -4.85
C LYS A 68 -17.78 7.48 -4.67
N GLN A 69 -18.19 7.07 -3.46
CA GLN A 69 -19.60 6.75 -3.18
C GLN A 69 -20.52 7.96 -3.30
N ASN A 70 -20.13 9.10 -2.75
CA ASN A 70 -20.93 10.32 -2.83
C ASN A 70 -21.09 10.76 -4.29
N LYS A 71 -20.02 10.70 -5.09
CA LYS A 71 -20.10 11.01 -6.52
C LYS A 71 -20.97 10.02 -7.30
N ALA A 72 -20.94 8.74 -6.95
CA ALA A 72 -21.83 7.75 -7.54
C ALA A 72 -23.32 8.09 -7.28
N LYS A 73 -23.64 8.54 -6.05
CA LYS A 73 -24.99 9.01 -5.69
C LYS A 73 -25.37 10.28 -6.45
N ASP A 74 -24.47 11.28 -6.47
CA ASP A 74 -24.70 12.53 -7.21
C ASP A 74 -25.02 12.24 -8.70
N LEU A 75 -24.32 11.26 -9.29
CA LEU A 75 -24.53 10.86 -10.68
C LEU A 75 -25.90 10.20 -10.88
N ALA A 76 -26.29 9.30 -9.97
CA ALA A 76 -27.61 8.68 -9.99
C ALA A 76 -28.73 9.73 -9.87
N ASP A 77 -28.56 10.71 -8.98
CA ASP A 77 -29.50 11.81 -8.81
C ASP A 77 -29.56 12.71 -10.06
N ALA A 78 -28.42 12.99 -10.70
CA ALA A 78 -28.37 13.75 -11.94
C ALA A 78 -29.12 13.03 -13.09
N TYR A 79 -28.95 11.70 -13.20
CA TYR A 79 -29.70 10.89 -14.17
C TYR A 79 -31.21 10.92 -13.87
N ASN A 80 -31.62 10.76 -12.62
CA ASN A 80 -33.03 10.83 -12.21
C ASN A 80 -33.64 12.21 -12.44
N TYR A 81 -32.89 13.28 -12.16
CA TYR A 81 -33.30 14.65 -12.42
C TYR A 81 -33.55 14.89 -13.92
N ILE A 82 -32.66 14.43 -14.78
CA ILE A 82 -32.84 14.60 -16.23
C ILE A 82 -33.98 13.74 -16.75
N SER A 83 -34.09 12.49 -16.32
CA SER A 83 -35.19 11.61 -16.70
C SER A 83 -36.54 12.23 -16.31
N SER A 84 -36.67 12.71 -15.08
CA SER A 84 -37.88 13.40 -14.63
C SER A 84 -38.10 14.72 -15.36
N TYR A 85 -37.07 15.52 -15.61
CA TYR A 85 -37.17 16.76 -16.39
C TYR A 85 -37.72 16.49 -17.79
N LEU A 86 -37.17 15.49 -18.51
CA LEU A 86 -37.63 15.08 -19.83
C LEU A 86 -39.09 14.61 -19.79
N TRP A 87 -39.45 13.83 -18.78
CA TRP A 87 -40.81 13.31 -18.61
C TRP A 87 -41.86 14.41 -18.42
N HIS A 88 -41.53 15.49 -17.70
CA HIS A 88 -42.46 16.61 -17.49
C HIS A 88 -42.45 17.61 -18.66
N TYR A 89 -41.34 17.71 -19.40
CA TYR A 89 -41.17 18.72 -20.44
C TYR A 89 -41.97 18.40 -21.72
N GLN A 90 -42.26 17.13 -22.00
CA GLN A 90 -43.10 16.70 -23.14
C GLN A 90 -44.57 17.16 -23.03
N VAL A 91 -45.05 17.51 -21.83
CA VAL A 91 -46.48 17.83 -21.57
C VAL A 91 -46.76 19.34 -21.63
N LYS A 92 -45.76 20.18 -21.94
CA LYS A 92 -45.93 21.64 -21.94
C LYS A 92 -46.74 22.13 -23.16
N PRO A 93 -47.80 22.94 -22.96
CA PRO A 93 -48.50 23.56 -24.08
C PRO A 93 -47.57 24.55 -24.82
N ASN A 94 -47.69 24.63 -26.16
CA ASN A 94 -46.84 25.41 -27.08
C ASN A 94 -45.38 24.93 -27.24
N MET A 95 -45.09 23.65 -26.98
CA MET A 95 -43.78 23.05 -27.26
C MET A 95 -43.66 22.62 -28.72
N THR A 96 -42.66 23.13 -29.44
CA THR A 96 -42.26 22.64 -30.78
C THR A 96 -41.04 21.73 -30.64
N PHE A 97 -40.89 20.76 -31.55
CA PHE A 97 -39.75 19.84 -31.57
C PHE A 97 -38.39 20.54 -31.50
N ASP A 98 -38.18 21.63 -32.24
CA ASP A 98 -36.91 22.38 -32.25
C ASP A 98 -36.57 23.01 -30.89
N LYS A 99 -37.56 23.64 -30.23
CA LYS A 99 -37.39 24.20 -28.88
C LYS A 99 -37.14 23.10 -27.84
N TRP A 100 -37.83 21.97 -27.98
CA TRP A 100 -37.62 20.80 -27.13
C TRP A 100 -36.19 20.27 -27.28
N GLN A 101 -35.76 20.00 -28.50
CA GLN A 101 -34.44 19.47 -28.81
C GLN A 101 -33.33 20.38 -28.27
N LYS A 102 -33.48 21.70 -28.41
CA LYS A 102 -32.50 22.67 -27.90
C LYS A 102 -32.34 22.60 -26.37
N GLU A 103 -33.45 22.53 -25.63
CA GLU A 103 -33.41 22.45 -24.16
C GLU A 103 -32.90 21.08 -23.67
N VAL A 104 -33.30 19.99 -24.33
CA VAL A 104 -32.77 18.65 -24.04
C VAL A 104 -31.27 18.59 -24.25
N ASN A 105 -30.78 19.05 -25.40
CA ASN A 105 -29.34 19.08 -25.69
C ASN A 105 -28.56 19.94 -24.68
N LYS A 106 -29.13 21.07 -24.25
CA LYS A 106 -28.53 21.91 -23.20
C LYS A 106 -28.39 21.15 -21.88
N LYS A 107 -29.41 20.43 -21.45
CA LYS A 107 -29.39 19.64 -20.20
C LYS A 107 -28.46 18.42 -20.30
N LEU A 108 -28.49 17.72 -21.43
CA LEU A 108 -27.60 16.59 -21.69
C LEU A 108 -26.12 17.02 -21.69
N LYS A 109 -25.80 18.19 -22.25
CA LYS A 109 -24.43 18.71 -22.24
C LYS A 109 -23.91 19.01 -20.83
N VAL A 110 -24.78 19.43 -19.91
CA VAL A 110 -24.43 19.62 -18.49
C VAL A 110 -24.15 18.26 -17.84
N LEU A 111 -24.96 17.24 -18.11
CA LEU A 111 -24.72 15.89 -17.61
C LEU A 111 -23.44 15.29 -18.17
N GLU A 112 -23.19 15.44 -19.46
CA GLU A 112 -21.97 14.99 -20.12
C GLU A 112 -20.74 15.61 -19.45
N THR A 113 -20.78 16.91 -19.18
CA THR A 113 -19.69 17.60 -18.47
C THR A 113 -19.52 17.06 -17.05
N PHE A 114 -20.62 16.78 -16.35
CA PHE A 114 -20.60 16.25 -14.99
C PHE A 114 -20.04 14.81 -14.93
N VAL A 115 -20.45 13.95 -15.86
CA VAL A 115 -19.93 12.58 -16.01
C VAL A 115 -18.45 12.63 -16.39
N SER A 116 -18.09 13.49 -17.34
CA SER A 116 -16.70 13.67 -17.77
C SER A 116 -15.80 14.07 -16.59
N ASP A 117 -16.23 15.05 -15.79
CA ASP A 117 -15.49 15.46 -14.58
C ASP A 117 -15.38 14.32 -13.56
N ALA A 118 -16.45 13.56 -13.34
CA ALA A 118 -16.43 12.41 -12.45
C ALA A 118 -15.39 11.35 -12.88
N VAL A 119 -15.31 11.06 -14.18
CA VAL A 119 -14.34 10.12 -14.75
C VAL A 119 -12.91 10.67 -14.63
N THR A 120 -12.67 11.91 -15.03
CA THR A 120 -11.31 12.48 -15.06
C THR A 120 -10.75 12.77 -13.68
N THR A 121 -11.57 13.29 -12.78
CA THR A 121 -11.13 13.81 -11.48
C THR A 121 -11.12 12.72 -10.41
N TYR A 122 -12.08 11.79 -10.47
CA TYR A 122 -12.29 10.79 -9.42
C TYR A 122 -12.04 9.35 -9.88
N ASN A 123 -11.62 9.13 -11.13
CA ASN A 123 -11.50 7.79 -11.74
C ASN A 123 -12.80 6.98 -11.56
N TYR A 124 -13.94 7.64 -11.74
CA TYR A 124 -15.23 6.97 -11.65
C TYR A 124 -15.36 5.92 -12.77
N ASP A 125 -15.58 4.68 -12.38
CA ASP A 125 -15.60 3.48 -13.26
C ASP A 125 -17.02 2.98 -13.55
N GLY A 126 -18.06 3.73 -13.14
CA GLY A 126 -19.45 3.32 -13.29
C GLY A 126 -19.93 2.33 -12.23
N THR A 127 -19.06 1.89 -11.32
CA THR A 127 -19.44 0.99 -10.23
C THR A 127 -19.76 1.78 -8.97
N VAL A 128 -20.93 1.49 -8.40
CA VAL A 128 -21.34 2.03 -7.09
C VAL A 128 -20.81 1.15 -5.95
N GLU A 129 -20.66 -0.15 -6.24
CA GLU A 129 -20.26 -1.17 -5.29
C GLU A 129 -18.85 -1.66 -5.62
N GLY A 130 -17.95 -1.57 -4.64
CA GLY A 130 -16.58 -2.05 -4.75
C GLY A 130 -15.54 -0.95 -4.54
N TRP A 131 -14.64 -1.21 -3.60
CA TRP A 131 -13.42 -0.44 -3.39
C TRP A 131 -12.23 -1.38 -3.33
N ASN A 132 -11.27 -1.16 -4.23
CA ASN A 132 -10.03 -1.90 -4.22
C ASN A 132 -9.04 -1.13 -3.34
N TYR A 133 -8.78 -1.64 -2.13
CA TYR A 133 -7.85 -1.00 -1.22
C TYR A 133 -6.41 -1.12 -1.76
N ASP A 134 -5.76 0.02 -1.99
CA ASP A 134 -4.36 0.19 -2.37
C ASP A 134 -3.45 -0.25 -1.19
N TRP A 135 -3.80 0.07 0.05
CA TRP A 135 -2.97 -0.20 1.25
C TRP A 135 -3.40 -1.44 2.03
N THR A 136 -3.32 -2.61 1.38
CA THR A 136 -3.45 -3.91 2.05
C THR A 136 -2.08 -4.45 2.46
N LEU A 137 -2.00 -5.33 3.46
CA LEU A 137 -0.72 -5.85 3.97
C LEU A 137 0.21 -6.35 2.87
N SER A 138 -0.29 -7.15 1.92
CA SER A 138 0.49 -7.70 0.82
C SER A 138 0.98 -6.62 -0.14
N LYS A 139 0.14 -5.63 -0.47
CA LYS A 139 0.49 -4.52 -1.37
C LYS A 139 1.49 -3.56 -0.71
N SER A 140 1.25 -3.20 0.55
CA SER A 140 2.15 -2.36 1.34
C SER A 140 3.50 -3.02 1.56
N LEU A 141 3.53 -4.33 1.80
CA LEU A 141 4.78 -5.09 1.91
C LEU A 141 5.55 -5.11 0.60
N LEU A 142 4.87 -5.40 -0.52
CA LEU A 142 5.48 -5.37 -1.85
C LEU A 142 6.02 -3.96 -2.17
N PHE A 143 5.29 -2.91 -1.80
CA PHE A 143 5.71 -1.53 -1.95
C PHE A 143 6.98 -1.23 -1.15
N THR A 144 7.01 -1.57 0.14
CA THR A 144 8.19 -1.38 1.00
C THR A 144 9.40 -2.12 0.45
N ILE A 145 9.24 -3.37 0.01
CA ILE A 145 10.32 -4.15 -0.63
C ILE A 145 10.81 -3.44 -1.90
N SER A 146 9.89 -2.93 -2.74
CA SER A 146 10.26 -2.25 -3.99
C SER A 146 11.04 -0.94 -3.78
N ILE A 147 10.80 -0.23 -2.66
CA ILE A 147 11.59 0.93 -2.25
C ILE A 147 12.98 0.48 -1.78
N MET A 148 13.04 -0.55 -0.94
CA MET A 148 14.31 -1.09 -0.44
C MET A 148 15.23 -1.58 -1.56
N THR A 149 14.66 -2.27 -2.55
CA THR A 149 15.42 -2.77 -3.71
C THR A 149 15.59 -1.72 -4.81
N THR A 150 15.14 -0.48 -4.57
CA THR A 150 15.20 0.66 -5.50
C THR A 150 14.58 0.37 -6.88
N ILE A 151 13.61 -0.55 -6.97
CA ILE A 151 12.89 -0.86 -8.21
C ILE A 151 11.84 0.22 -8.48
N GLY A 152 11.03 0.53 -7.46
CA GLY A 152 10.03 1.59 -7.52
C GLY A 152 8.99 1.44 -8.64
N TYR A 153 8.13 0.41 -8.59
CA TYR A 153 7.12 0.16 -9.62
C TYR A 153 6.15 1.33 -9.89
N GLY A 154 5.93 2.23 -8.92
CA GLY A 154 5.10 3.43 -9.09
C GLY A 154 3.58 3.20 -9.21
N HIS A 155 3.10 1.94 -9.17
CA HIS A 155 1.66 1.63 -9.28
C HIS A 155 0.84 2.06 -8.06
N ILE A 156 1.47 2.09 -6.88
CA ILE A 156 0.95 2.65 -5.63
C ILE A 156 2.01 3.56 -5.03
N PHE A 157 1.57 4.68 -4.45
CA PHE A 157 2.44 5.65 -3.80
C PHE A 157 1.67 6.39 -2.69
N PRO A 158 2.34 6.77 -1.59
CA PRO A 158 1.71 7.51 -0.51
C PRO A 158 1.22 8.86 -1.04
N ARG A 159 -0.04 9.18 -0.74
CA ARG A 159 -0.68 10.43 -1.14
C ARG A 159 -0.78 11.41 0.04
N THR A 160 -0.56 10.93 1.26
CA THR A 160 -0.45 11.77 2.44
C THR A 160 0.93 12.45 2.49
N PHE A 161 0.95 13.67 3.04
CA PHE A 161 2.20 14.39 3.28
C PHE A 161 3.16 13.58 4.16
N GLY A 162 2.65 12.96 5.23
CA GLY A 162 3.45 12.12 6.13
C GLY A 162 4.08 10.92 5.41
N GLY A 163 3.30 10.20 4.58
CA GLY A 163 3.80 9.06 3.82
C GLY A 163 4.81 9.43 2.73
N GLN A 164 4.75 10.66 2.18
CA GLN A 164 5.72 11.15 1.20
C GLN A 164 7.04 11.63 1.84
N VAL A 165 6.97 12.21 3.04
CA VAL A 165 8.13 12.77 3.73
C VAL A 165 8.91 11.69 4.48
N TRP A 166 8.22 10.68 5.02
CA TRP A 166 8.85 9.61 5.81
C TRP A 166 9.99 8.85 5.08
N PRO A 167 9.85 8.46 3.80
CA PRO A 167 10.95 7.84 3.04
C PRO A 167 12.14 8.79 2.82
N LEU A 168 11.89 10.10 2.68
CA LEU A 168 12.93 11.10 2.44
C LEU A 168 13.74 11.42 3.71
N SER A 169 13.11 11.37 4.89
CA SER A 169 13.85 11.55 6.15
C SER A 169 14.83 10.42 6.42
N ALA A 170 14.56 9.19 5.97
CA ALA A 170 15.45 8.04 6.14
C ALA A 170 16.63 8.00 5.14
N SER A 171 16.60 8.83 4.09
CA SER A 171 17.63 8.88 3.03
C SER A 171 18.71 9.94 3.28
N LYS A 172 18.59 10.76 4.33
CA LYS A 172 19.48 11.90 4.60
C LYS A 172 20.56 11.65 5.67
N GLU A 173 20.71 10.40 6.12
CA GLU A 173 21.76 9.99 7.06
C GLU A 173 22.73 9.00 6.43
#